data_AF-A0A0S6WVF2-F1
#
_entry.id   AF-A0A0S6WVF2-F1
#
_cell.length_a   1.000
_cell.length_b   1.000
_cell.length_c   1.000
_cell.angle_alpha   90.00
_cell.angle_beta   90.00
_cell.angle_gamma   90.00
#
_symmetry.space_group_name_H-M   'P 1'
#
loop_
_entity.id
_entity.type
_entity.pdbx_description
1 polymer ?
#
loop_
_entity_poly.entity_id
_entity_poly.type
_entity_poly.pdbx_seq_one_letter_code
_entity_poly.pdbx_strand_id
1 'polypeptide(L)'
;MRSDLEVADIFRSAGPAYRAAHAGHLSLAQLKVMSAVETCRTAALGGHVEACQDCGHWRVAYNSCRNRHCPKCQGAAARTWLAEREADLLPVGYFHVVFTLPAEVADIAFQNKALLVNADPKIPRSGLSRTFGAADETNHESEGFLIAP
;
A
#
# COMPACT_ATOMS: atom_id res chain seq x y z
N MET A 1 -3.56 -1.67 -20.75
CA MET A 1 -2.16 -2.11 -20.87
C MET A 1 -1.71 -2.59 -19.50
N ARG A 2 -1.47 -3.90 -19.31
CA ARG A 2 -0.83 -4.39 -18.08
C ARG A 2 0.65 -4.03 -18.21
N SER A 3 1.25 -3.48 -17.14
CA SER A 3 2.71 -3.39 -17.06
C SER A 3 3.28 -4.80 -17.23
N ASP A 4 4.24 -4.98 -18.14
CA ASP A 4 4.92 -6.26 -18.32
C ASP A 4 5.80 -6.63 -17.11
N LEU A 5 6.04 -5.68 -16.20
CA LEU A 5 6.76 -5.87 -14.96
C LEU A 5 5.84 -5.66 -13.75
N GLU A 6 5.70 -6.67 -12.90
CA GLU A 6 5.02 -6.59 -11.61
C GLU A 6 6.04 -6.51 -10.46
N VAL A 7 5.66 -5.97 -9.30
CA VAL A 7 6.51 -5.97 -8.09
C VAL A 7 6.94 -7.38 -7.68
N ALA A 8 6.10 -8.38 -7.98
CA ALA A 8 6.43 -9.78 -7.75
C ALA A 8 7.65 -10.24 -8.59
N ASP A 9 7.85 -9.70 -9.79
CA ASP A 9 9.02 -10.01 -10.62
C ASP A 9 10.30 -9.43 -10.03
N ILE A 10 10.23 -8.20 -9.50
CA ILE A 10 11.34 -7.56 -8.77
C ILE A 10 11.71 -8.38 -7.53
N PHE A 11 10.72 -8.80 -6.73
CA PHE A 11 10.97 -9.62 -5.55
C PHE A 11 11.53 -11.01 -5.90
N ARG A 12 11.08 -11.64 -6.99
CA ARG A 12 11.65 -12.92 -7.44
C ARG A 12 13.10 -12.79 -7.91
N SER A 13 13.42 -11.72 -8.64
CA SER A 13 14.76 -11.51 -9.23
C SER A 13 15.78 -10.94 -8.22
N ALA A 14 15.40 -9.92 -7.46
CA ALA A 14 16.30 -9.18 -6.57
C ALA A 14 16.06 -9.47 -5.07
N GLY A 15 14.89 -10.01 -4.70
CA GLY A 15 14.51 -10.24 -3.31
C GLY A 15 15.45 -11.16 -2.51
N PRO A 16 15.98 -12.27 -3.07
CA PRO A 16 16.94 -13.11 -2.36
C PRO A 16 18.21 -12.35 -1.94
N ALA A 17 18.82 -11.60 -2.86
CA ALA A 17 20.01 -10.80 -2.58
C ALA A 17 19.72 -9.68 -1.57
N TYR A 18 18.58 -9.00 -1.71
CA TYR A 18 18.16 -7.95 -0.78
C TYR A 18 17.95 -8.50 0.65
N ARG A 19 17.28 -9.64 0.79
CA ARG A 19 17.05 -10.30 2.09
C ARG A 19 18.35 -10.74 2.75
N ALA A 20 19.31 -11.23 1.97
CA ALA A 20 20.63 -11.60 2.49
C ALA A 20 21.42 -10.38 2.97
N ALA A 21 21.44 -9.29 2.19
CA ALA A 21 22.14 -8.05 2.54
C ALA A 21 21.54 -7.33 3.77
N HIS A 22 20.25 -7.52 4.05
CA HIS A 22 19.54 -6.88 5.16
C HIS A 22 19.07 -7.88 6.23
N ALA A 23 19.76 -9.01 6.36
CA ALA A 23 19.45 -10.00 7.38
C ALA A 23 19.50 -9.37 8.79
N GLY A 24 18.45 -9.59 9.59
CA GLY A 24 18.31 -8.99 10.93
C GLY A 24 17.74 -7.56 10.94
N HIS A 25 17.68 -6.87 9.79
CA HIS A 25 17.11 -5.52 9.67
C HIS A 25 15.71 -5.51 9.06
N LEU A 26 15.28 -6.62 8.45
CA LEU A 26 13.92 -6.78 7.94
C LEU A 26 13.00 -7.35 9.03
N SER A 27 11.90 -6.65 9.28
CA SER A 27 10.88 -7.14 10.21
C SER A 27 10.14 -8.35 9.63
N LEU A 28 9.58 -9.17 10.51
CA LEU A 28 8.76 -10.31 10.09
C LEU A 28 7.57 -9.86 9.21
N ALA A 29 7.00 -8.68 9.48
CA ALA A 29 5.94 -8.12 8.67
C ALA A 29 6.39 -7.83 7.23
N GLN A 30 7.57 -7.24 7.05
CA GLN A 30 8.15 -6.98 5.72
C GLN A 30 8.39 -8.29 4.97
N LEU A 31 9.00 -9.29 5.61
CA LEU A 31 9.26 -10.60 5.00
C LEU A 31 7.96 -11.31 4.57
N LYS A 32 6.90 -11.23 5.38
CA LYS A 32 5.57 -11.76 5.04
C LYS A 32 4.96 -11.03 3.85
N VAL A 33 5.11 -9.71 3.76
CA VAL A 33 4.63 -8.93 2.61
C VAL A 33 5.35 -9.37 1.33
N MET A 34 6.68 -9.47 1.36
CA MET A 34 7.45 -9.91 0.19
C MET A 34 6.97 -11.28 -0.30
N SER A 35 6.86 -12.25 0.60
CA SER A 35 6.40 -13.62 0.29
C SER A 35 4.97 -13.66 -0.25
N ALA A 36 4.07 -12.86 0.33
CA ALA A 36 2.69 -12.77 -0.12
C ALA A 36 2.57 -12.16 -1.53
N VAL A 37 3.42 -11.18 -1.86
CA VAL A 37 3.46 -10.57 -3.18
C VAL A 37 4.03 -11.54 -4.22
N GLU A 38 5.12 -12.25 -3.89
CA GLU A 38 5.76 -13.23 -4.79
C GLU A 38 4.82 -14.39 -5.18
N THR A 39 3.99 -14.86 -4.25
CA THR A 39 3.09 -16.02 -4.44
C THR A 39 1.70 -15.65 -4.96
N CYS A 40 1.35 -14.35 -4.99
CA CYS A 40 0.02 -13.88 -5.35
C CYS A 40 -0.39 -14.27 -6.78
N ARG A 41 -1.57 -14.88 -6.92
CA ARG A 41 -2.12 -15.36 -8.21
C ARG A 41 -1.20 -16.37 -8.92
N THR A 42 -0.56 -17.24 -8.14
CA THR A 42 0.20 -18.39 -8.64
C THR A 42 -0.40 -19.69 -8.13
N ALA A 43 0.04 -20.82 -8.68
CA ALA A 43 -0.38 -22.15 -8.23
C ALA A 43 -0.08 -22.42 -6.75
N ALA A 44 0.89 -21.71 -6.15
CA ALA A 44 1.25 -21.86 -4.74
C ALA A 44 0.10 -21.53 -3.77
N LEU A 45 -0.86 -20.69 -4.19
CA LEU A 45 -2.05 -20.35 -3.39
C LEU A 45 -3.30 -21.15 -3.78
N GLY A 46 -3.14 -22.16 -4.66
CA GLY A 46 -4.24 -22.86 -5.28
C GLY A 46 -5.05 -21.96 -6.23
N GLY A 47 -6.13 -22.53 -6.77
CA GLY A 47 -7.02 -21.84 -7.69
C GLY A 47 -8.24 -22.67 -8.01
N HIS A 48 -9.09 -22.13 -8.86
CA HIS A 48 -10.31 -22.77 -9.35
C HIS A 48 -10.40 -22.64 -10.86
N VAL A 49 -11.20 -23.49 -11.48
CA VAL A 49 -11.49 -23.40 -12.91
C VAL A 49 -12.75 -22.57 -13.09
N GLU A 50 -12.66 -21.56 -13.93
CA GLU A 50 -13.82 -20.77 -14.37
C GLU A 50 -14.15 -21.22 -15.78
N ALA A 51 -15.39 -21.61 -16.02
CA ALA A 51 -15.87 -22.04 -17.33
C ALA A 51 -17.12 -21.25 -17.71
N CYS A 52 -17.17 -20.74 -18.93
CA CYS A 52 -18.35 -20.15 -19.52
C CYS A 52 -19.22 -21.26 -20.10
N GLN A 53 -20.48 -21.33 -19.66
CA GLN A 53 -21.43 -22.34 -20.12
C GLN A 53 -21.92 -22.06 -21.55
N ASP A 54 -21.85 -20.81 -22.02
CA ASP A 54 -22.36 -20.42 -23.34
C ASP A 54 -21.33 -20.63 -24.47
N CYS A 55 -20.04 -20.41 -24.21
CA CYS A 55 -18.99 -20.52 -25.24
C CYS A 55 -17.96 -21.64 -24.99
N GLY A 56 -18.08 -22.38 -23.89
CA GLY A 56 -17.17 -23.47 -23.54
C GLY A 56 -15.75 -23.03 -23.18
N HIS A 57 -15.46 -21.73 -23.16
CA HIS A 57 -14.17 -21.20 -22.73
C HIS A 57 -13.96 -21.49 -21.25
N TRP A 58 -12.78 -22.00 -20.90
CA TRP A 58 -12.38 -22.21 -19.51
C TRP A 58 -11.00 -21.63 -19.26
N ARG A 59 -10.76 -21.23 -18.01
CA ARG A 59 -9.47 -20.74 -17.53
C ARG A 59 -9.21 -21.18 -16.11
N VAL A 60 -7.94 -21.33 -15.76
CA VAL A 60 -7.53 -21.47 -14.35
C VAL A 60 -7.37 -20.08 -13.74
N ALA A 61 -8.10 -19.83 -12.66
CA ALA A 61 -8.00 -18.62 -11.86
C ALA A 61 -7.31 -18.94 -10.52
N TYR A 62 -6.10 -18.40 -10.34
CA TYR A 62 -5.37 -18.57 -9.08
C TYR A 62 -5.87 -17.62 -7.99
N ASN A 63 -5.78 -18.07 -6.74
CA ASN A 63 -6.20 -17.29 -5.58
C ASN A 63 -5.29 -16.08 -5.32
N SER A 64 -5.86 -15.04 -4.72
CA SER A 64 -5.10 -13.85 -4.30
C SER A 64 -4.53 -14.04 -2.90
N CYS A 65 -3.39 -13.38 -2.62
CA CYS A 65 -2.77 -13.41 -1.30
C CYS A 65 -3.52 -12.55 -0.25
N ARG A 66 -4.44 -11.69 -0.69
CA ARG A 66 -5.28 -10.78 0.13
C ARG A 66 -4.50 -9.82 1.03
N ASN A 67 -3.17 -9.73 0.88
CA ASN A 67 -2.36 -8.79 1.65
C ASN A 67 -2.64 -7.35 1.20
N ARG A 68 -2.82 -6.43 2.16
CA ARG A 68 -3.11 -5.01 1.91
C ARG A 68 -1.99 -4.27 1.15
N HIS A 69 -0.76 -4.77 1.24
CA HIS A 69 0.39 -4.18 0.56
C HIS A 69 0.60 -4.73 -0.85
N CYS A 70 -0.18 -5.73 -1.27
CA CYS A 70 -0.03 -6.34 -2.58
C CYS A 70 -0.67 -5.46 -3.67
N PRO A 71 0.10 -4.90 -4.63
CA PRO A 71 -0.46 -4.04 -5.69
C PRO A 71 -1.45 -4.78 -6.59
N LYS A 72 -1.30 -6.10 -6.73
CA LYS A 72 -2.22 -6.96 -7.50
C LYS A 72 -3.57 -7.13 -6.82
N CYS A 73 -3.60 -7.15 -5.48
CA CYS A 73 -4.84 -7.30 -4.71
C CYS A 73 -5.54 -5.96 -4.49
N GLN A 74 -4.78 -4.92 -4.12
CA GLN A 74 -5.36 -3.62 -3.75
C GLN A 74 -5.35 -2.59 -4.89
N GLY A 75 -4.64 -2.85 -5.99
CA GLY A 75 -4.44 -1.84 -7.04
C GLY A 75 -5.73 -1.36 -7.70
N ALA A 76 -6.74 -2.21 -7.84
CA ALA A 76 -8.04 -1.78 -8.37
C ALA A 76 -8.76 -0.83 -7.40
N ALA A 77 -8.86 -1.20 -6.12
CA ALA A 77 -9.46 -0.36 -5.09
C ALA A 77 -8.70 0.96 -4.92
N ALA A 78 -7.36 0.93 -4.97
CA ALA A 78 -6.53 2.13 -4.90
C ALA A 78 -6.78 3.07 -6.09
N ARG A 79 -6.91 2.54 -7.32
CA ARG A 79 -7.24 3.36 -8.50
C ARG A 79 -8.64 3.97 -8.42
N THR A 80 -9.63 3.21 -7.97
CA THR A 80 -10.99 3.74 -7.76
C THR A 80 -10.96 4.87 -6.74
N TRP A 81 -10.29 4.65 -5.60
CA TRP A 81 -10.16 5.68 -4.56
C TRP A 81 -9.42 6.93 -5.08
N LEU A 82 -8.34 6.77 -5.85
CA LEU A 82 -7.62 7.88 -6.47
C LEU A 82 -8.52 8.68 -7.41
N ALA A 83 -9.29 8.02 -8.27
CA ALA A 83 -10.20 8.69 -9.21
C ALA A 83 -11.30 9.48 -8.48
N GLU A 84 -11.82 8.94 -7.37
CA GLU A 84 -12.78 9.67 -6.53
C GLU A 84 -12.15 10.92 -5.89
N ARG A 85 -10.91 10.83 -5.39
CA ARG A 85 -10.21 11.98 -4.80
C ARG A 85 -9.81 13.01 -5.84
N GLU A 86 -9.45 12.58 -7.05
CA GLU A 86 -9.16 13.46 -8.18
C GLU A 86 -10.41 14.25 -8.60
N ALA A 87 -11.59 13.63 -8.55
CA ALA A 87 -12.86 14.32 -8.83
C ALA A 87 -13.24 15.37 -7.78
N ASP A 88 -12.72 15.25 -6.56
CA ASP A 88 -12.91 16.25 -5.49
C ASP A 88 -11.98 17.48 -5.66
N LEU A 89 -11.02 17.44 -6.59
CA LEU A 89 -10.08 18.54 -6.81
C LEU A 89 -10.75 19.68 -7.60
N LEU A 90 -10.56 20.90 -7.10
CA LEU A 90 -10.92 22.12 -7.81
C LEU A 90 -9.97 22.32 -9.00
N PRO A 91 -10.44 22.85 -10.15
CA PRO A 91 -9.60 23.08 -11.32
C PRO A 91 -8.73 24.35 -11.15
N VAL A 92 -7.94 24.39 -10.09
CA VAL A 92 -7.02 25.46 -9.71
C VAL A 92 -5.62 24.89 -9.49
N GLY A 93 -4.61 25.75 -9.53
CA GLY A 93 -3.24 25.33 -9.22
C GLY A 93 -3.09 25.06 -7.73
N TYR A 94 -2.62 23.85 -7.37
CA TYR A 94 -2.28 23.49 -6.00
C TYR A 94 -0.79 23.73 -5.72
N PHE A 95 -0.48 24.27 -4.54
CA PHE A 95 0.89 24.39 -4.06
C PHE A 95 1.09 23.49 -2.84
N HIS A 96 2.06 22.58 -2.92
CA HIS A 96 2.42 21.76 -1.76
C HIS A 96 3.35 22.54 -0.84
N VAL A 97 2.88 22.84 0.37
CA VAL A 97 3.65 23.55 1.40
C VAL A 97 4.18 22.54 2.41
N VAL A 98 5.49 22.33 2.40
CA VAL A 98 6.20 21.53 3.40
C VAL A 98 6.97 22.47 4.32
N PHE A 99 6.85 22.24 5.63
CA PHE A 99 7.68 22.90 6.62
C PHE A 99 8.27 21.85 7.56
N THR A 100 9.50 22.07 7.98
CA THR A 100 10.14 21.26 9.02
C THR A 100 9.55 21.65 10.37
N LEU A 101 9.16 20.66 11.17
CA LEU A 101 8.76 20.91 12.55
C LEU A 101 9.96 21.46 13.34
N PRO A 102 9.78 22.49 14.18
CA PRO A 102 10.82 22.95 15.10
C PRO A 102 11.32 21.78 15.96
N ALA A 103 12.62 21.76 16.26
CA ALA A 103 13.27 20.66 16.96
C ALA A 103 12.63 20.39 18.32
N GLU A 104 12.16 21.44 18.99
CA GLU A 104 11.49 21.40 20.29
C GLU A 104 10.18 20.60 20.29
N VAL A 105 9.54 20.49 19.12
CA VAL A 105 8.25 19.80 18.94
C VAL A 105 8.41 18.47 18.20
N ALA A 106 9.54 18.28 17.50
CA ALA A 106 9.79 17.10 16.68
C ALA A 106 9.72 15.79 17.48
N ASP A 107 10.36 15.74 18.65
CA ASP A 107 10.37 14.54 19.50
C ASP A 107 8.99 14.22 20.07
N ILE A 108 8.25 15.25 20.51
CA ILE A 108 6.87 15.11 21.02
C ILE A 108 5.98 14.58 19.89
N ALA A 109 6.10 15.14 18.69
CA ALA A 109 5.34 14.72 17.51
C ALA A 109 5.66 13.28 17.13
N PHE A 110 6.94 12.90 17.18
CA PHE A 110 7.40 11.56 16.84
C PHE A 110 6.81 10.49 17.77
N GLN A 111 6.70 10.78 19.07
CA GLN A 111 6.13 9.85 20.05
C GLN A 111 4.59 9.85 20.07
N ASN A 112 3.94 10.93 19.60
CA ASN A 112 2.49 11.11 19.67
C ASN A 112 1.79 11.11 18.30
N LYS A 113 2.32 10.37 17.33
CA LYS A 113 1.82 10.33 15.93
C LYS A 113 0.30 10.15 15.85
N ALA A 114 -0.26 9.22 16.64
CA ALA A 114 -1.69 8.95 16.63
C ALA A 114 -2.51 10.16 17.09
N LEU A 115 -2.06 10.91 18.09
CA LEU A 115 -2.77 12.10 18.57
C LEU A 115 -2.71 13.24 17.54
N LEU A 116 -1.57 13.43 16.88
CA LEU A 116 -1.44 14.44 15.83
C LEU A 116 -2.34 14.15 14.62
N VAL A 117 -2.38 12.91 14.17
CA VAL A 117 -3.26 12.50 13.05
C VAL A 117 -4.74 12.63 13.42
N ASN A 118 -5.10 12.41 14.68
CA ASN A 118 -6.49 12.49 15.16
C ASN A 118 -6.95 13.90 15.56
N ALA A 119 -6.02 14.82 15.80
CA ALA A 119 -6.30 16.18 16.27
C ALA A 119 -6.74 17.13 15.15
N ASP A 120 -6.50 16.81 13.87
CA ASP A 120 -6.94 17.65 12.75
C ASP A 120 -8.43 17.39 12.42
N PRO A 121 -9.34 18.36 12.70
CA PRO A 121 -10.76 18.21 12.42
C PRO A 121 -11.08 18.18 10.91
N LYS A 122 -10.14 18.52 10.03
CA LYS A 122 -10.33 18.50 8.57
C LYS A 122 -9.96 17.17 7.93
N ILE A 123 -9.36 16.22 8.65
CA ILE A 123 -9.06 14.89 8.13
C ILE A 123 -10.34 14.02 8.22
N PRO A 124 -10.96 13.62 7.09
CA PRO A 124 -12.16 12.81 7.12
C PRO A 124 -11.87 11.43 7.72
N ARG A 125 -12.45 11.17 8.90
CA ARG A 125 -12.34 9.89 9.64
C ARG A 125 -12.84 8.68 8.84
N SER A 126 -13.71 8.90 7.86
CA SER A 126 -14.25 7.86 6.96
C SER A 126 -13.20 7.25 6.01
N GLY A 127 -12.08 7.94 5.77
CA GLY A 127 -10.98 7.44 4.94
C GLY A 127 -9.84 6.76 5.71
N LEU A 128 -9.79 6.94 7.05
CA LEU A 128 -8.66 6.50 7.88
C LEU A 128 -8.59 4.98 8.07
N SER A 129 -9.72 4.29 7.99
CA SER A 129 -9.78 2.82 8.13
C SER A 129 -9.02 2.07 7.01
N ARG A 130 -8.75 2.73 5.88
CA ARG A 130 -8.05 2.13 4.73
C ARG A 130 -6.69 2.77 4.38
N THR A 131 -6.40 3.97 4.86
CA THR A 131 -5.17 4.71 4.48
C THR A 131 -4.06 4.65 5.53
N PHE A 132 -4.41 4.46 6.80
CA PHE A 132 -3.44 4.10 7.83
C PHE A 132 -3.78 2.71 8.31
N GLY A 133 -3.04 1.72 7.83
CA GLY A 133 -3.01 0.44 8.51
C GLY A 133 -2.72 0.73 9.99
N ALA A 134 -3.52 0.15 10.88
CA ALA A 134 -3.07 -0.09 12.24
C ALA A 134 -1.72 -0.80 12.13
N ALA A 135 -0.66 0.00 12.15
CA ALA A 135 0.72 -0.42 12.13
C ALA A 135 1.03 -0.64 13.59
N ASP A 136 0.96 -1.92 13.95
CA ASP A 136 1.80 -2.51 14.97
C ASP A 136 3.19 -1.85 14.96
N GLU A 137 3.62 -1.50 16.16
CA GLU A 137 4.71 -0.60 16.50
C GLU A 137 6.01 -1.06 15.83
N THR A 138 6.60 -0.25 14.94
CA THR A 138 8.05 -0.05 14.74
C THR A 138 8.36 0.61 13.38
N ASN A 139 9.20 1.65 13.43
CA ASN A 139 9.92 2.36 12.35
C ASN A 139 9.26 3.59 11.68
N HIS A 140 9.83 4.75 12.04
CA HIS A 140 10.35 5.82 11.17
C HIS A 140 10.23 5.49 9.66
N GLU A 141 9.55 6.22 8.80
CA GLU A 141 9.55 7.67 8.53
C GLU A 141 8.15 8.04 7.97
N SER A 142 7.64 9.24 8.26
CA SER A 142 6.34 9.69 7.74
C SER A 142 6.43 11.12 7.25
N GLU A 143 6.59 11.29 5.94
CA GLU A 143 6.33 12.55 5.25
C GLU A 143 4.81 12.77 5.22
N GLY A 144 4.34 13.82 5.90
CA GLY A 144 2.94 14.24 5.89
C GLY A 144 2.68 15.24 4.76
N PHE A 145 1.67 14.97 3.93
CA PHE A 145 1.26 15.82 2.81
C PHE A 145 0.05 16.66 3.25
N LEU A 146 0.19 17.99 3.28
CA LEU A 146 -0.94 18.92 3.43
C LEU A 146 -1.25 19.52 2.05
N ILE A 147 -2.35 19.07 1.44
CA ILE A 147 -2.96 19.76 0.29
C ILE A 147 -3.83 20.87 0.87
N ALA A 148 -3.37 22.12 0.80
CA ALA A 148 -4.24 23.26 0.94
C ALA A 148 -4.85 23.62 -0.42
N PRO A 149 -6.14 24.03 -0.48
CA PRO A 149 -6.73 24.58 -1.70
C PRO A 149 -6.08 25.91 -2.11
#